data_AF-A0A7W3VQN1-F1
#
_entry.id   AF-A0A7W3VQN1-F1
#
_cell.length_a   1.000
_cell.length_b   1.000
_cell.length_c   1.000
_cell.angle_alpha   90.00
_cell.angle_beta   90.00
_cell.angle_gamma   90.00
#
_symmetry.space_group_name_H-M   'P 1'
#
loop_
_entity.id
_entity.type
_entity.pdbx_description
1 polymer ?
#
loop_
_entity_poly.entity_id
_entity_poly.type
_entity_poly.pdbx_seq_one_letter_code
_entity_poly.pdbx_strand_id
1 'polypeptide(L)'
;MKRVGTCPICNKGELLEFEDKFQCNFVENNKKLCNFFIYKSYSKKIITPEMLFDLLHNYETKIYSDFVDDKGEKFEAALKIVHGYINYKFRNQIVDNVKCVNCDGEILRTKQGWGCENYFNRKCGMFIYRSYNGTVMTEDIVRLLVTGNYTPFLNFTSKQGINFQAKLFVNDSTFQVQFDYSLGDCPKCSGTVLKMEKFFGCTNYLSDIKCDFIIWLSIFDYNLSFIDVEVLLRGDQTDVKSFRWKDKDFEGRLSLDENFKCKVS
;
A
#
# COMPACT_ATOMS: atom_id res chain seq x y z
N MET A 1 41.80 19.70 15.76
CA MET A 1 40.43 19.31 15.34
C MET A 1 40.21 17.84 15.66
N LYS A 2 39.11 17.52 16.34
CA LYS A 2 38.80 16.16 16.79
C LYS A 2 38.16 15.37 15.64
N ARG A 3 38.58 14.13 15.43
CA ARG A 3 37.93 13.20 14.49
C ARG A 3 36.72 12.56 15.18
N VAL A 4 35.60 12.48 14.48
CA VAL A 4 34.37 11.89 15.03
C VAL A 4 33.94 10.58 14.34
N GLY A 5 34.42 10.33 13.12
CA GLY A 5 34.20 9.06 12.42
C GLY A 5 34.26 9.19 10.91
N THR A 6 34.24 8.06 10.22
CA THR A 6 34.26 7.99 8.76
C THR A 6 33.00 8.60 8.14
N CYS A 7 33.16 9.32 7.03
CA CYS A 7 32.05 10.00 6.35
C CYS A 7 31.13 8.99 5.63
N PRO A 8 29.82 8.93 5.96
CA PRO A 8 28.89 7.94 5.43
C PRO A 8 28.53 8.16 3.95
N ILE A 9 28.86 9.33 3.40
CA ILE A 9 28.55 9.69 2.01
C ILE A 9 29.65 9.26 1.04
N CYS A 10 30.92 9.51 1.39
CA CYS A 10 32.03 9.23 0.49
C CYS A 10 32.82 7.98 0.88
N ASN A 11 32.70 7.49 2.11
CA ASN A 11 33.43 6.35 2.67
C ASN A 11 34.97 6.43 2.54
N LYS A 12 35.50 7.63 2.26
CA LYS A 12 36.94 7.90 2.07
C LYS A 12 37.49 8.93 3.05
N GLY A 13 36.66 9.88 3.46
CA GLY A 13 37.02 10.94 4.40
C GLY A 13 36.61 10.67 5.83
N GLU A 14 37.14 11.49 6.72
CA GLU A 14 36.77 11.55 8.13
C GLU A 14 36.00 12.84 8.38
N LEU A 15 34.96 12.76 9.21
CA LEU A 15 34.29 13.93 9.77
C LEU A 15 35.16 14.51 10.88
N LEU A 16 35.47 15.78 10.75
CA LEU A 16 36.18 16.57 11.75
C LEU A 16 35.19 17.49 12.47
N GLU A 17 35.37 17.63 13.77
CA GLU A 17 34.57 18.53 14.60
C GLU A 17 35.08 19.97 14.50
N PHE A 18 34.16 20.87 14.18
CA PHE A 18 34.30 22.33 14.19
C PHE A 18 33.39 22.94 15.26
N GLU A 19 33.37 24.27 15.36
CA GLU A 19 32.58 24.99 16.37
C GLU A 19 31.07 24.74 16.22
N ASP A 20 30.55 24.77 14.98
CA ASP A 20 29.13 24.72 14.65
C ASP A 20 28.68 23.42 13.96
N LYS A 21 29.62 22.58 13.52
CA LYS A 21 29.33 21.41 12.68
C LYS A 21 30.40 20.30 12.77
N PHE A 22 30.05 19.15 12.23
CA PHE A 22 30.96 18.07 11.86
C PHE A 22 31.06 18.05 10.33
N GLN A 23 32.26 18.15 9.76
CA GLN A 23 32.43 18.27 8.29
C GLN A 23 33.49 17.30 7.75
N CYS A 24 33.19 16.68 6.61
CA CYS A 24 34.07 15.76 5.92
C CYS A 24 35.34 16.48 5.42
N ASN A 25 36.49 15.84 5.57
CA ASN A 25 37.79 16.37 5.12
C ASN A 25 38.26 15.83 3.75
N PHE A 26 37.47 14.99 3.08
CA PHE A 26 37.89 14.35 1.82
C PHE A 26 37.95 15.34 0.66
N VAL A 27 39.10 15.34 -0.01
CA VAL A 27 39.34 16.07 -1.26
C VAL A 27 39.93 15.08 -2.26
N GLU A 28 39.28 14.92 -3.42
CA GLU A 28 39.80 14.09 -4.51
C GLU A 28 40.89 14.83 -5.31
N ASN A 29 41.81 14.10 -5.94
CA ASN A 29 42.96 14.65 -6.69
C ASN A 29 42.58 15.70 -7.75
N ASN A 30 41.35 15.65 -8.29
CA ASN A 30 40.81 16.64 -9.23
C ASN A 30 40.07 17.82 -8.56
N LYS A 31 40.36 18.10 -7.28
CA LYS A 31 39.72 19.15 -6.44
C LYS A 31 38.21 18.97 -6.22
N LYS A 32 37.65 17.79 -6.49
CA LYS A 32 36.27 17.48 -6.12
C LYS A 32 36.23 17.13 -4.64
N LEU A 33 35.64 18.00 -3.82
CA LEU A 33 35.52 17.79 -2.38
C LEU A 33 34.18 17.16 -1.99
N CYS A 34 34.19 16.37 -0.92
CA CYS A 34 32.97 15.90 -0.28
C CYS A 34 32.42 16.99 0.64
N ASN A 35 31.29 17.60 0.26
CA ASN A 35 30.67 18.70 1.00
C ASN A 35 29.75 18.23 2.13
N PHE A 36 29.85 16.97 2.56
CA PHE A 36 28.99 16.46 3.62
C PHE A 36 29.34 17.09 4.96
N PHE A 37 28.34 17.60 5.66
CA PHE A 37 28.45 18.07 7.03
C PHE A 37 27.14 17.85 7.79
N ILE A 38 27.24 17.85 9.12
CA ILE A 38 26.13 17.74 10.07
C ILE A 38 26.28 18.92 11.04
N TYR A 39 25.29 19.82 11.13
CA TYR A 39 25.31 20.88 12.13
C TYR A 39 25.22 20.31 13.54
N LYS A 40 25.79 21.01 14.53
CA LYS A 40 25.67 20.61 15.95
C LYS A 40 24.26 20.83 16.52
N SER A 41 23.38 21.51 15.79
CA SER A 41 21.98 21.64 16.15
C SER A 41 21.05 21.71 14.94
N TYR A 42 19.82 21.23 15.13
CA TYR A 42 18.73 21.24 14.16
C TYR A 42 17.44 21.56 14.91
N SER A 43 16.70 22.60 14.49
CA SER A 43 15.45 23.04 15.14
C SER A 43 15.55 23.08 16.67
N LYS A 44 16.54 23.83 17.17
CA LYS A 44 16.90 24.04 18.59
C LYS A 44 17.30 22.78 19.38
N LYS A 45 17.32 21.60 18.75
CA LYS A 45 17.83 20.36 19.33
C LYS A 45 19.32 20.21 19.04
N ILE A 46 20.12 19.92 20.07
CA ILE A 46 21.56 19.65 19.96
C ILE A 46 21.79 18.20 19.51
N ILE A 47 22.71 18.00 18.56
CA ILE A 47 23.15 16.66 18.15
C ILE A 47 23.97 16.02 19.27
N THR A 48 23.43 14.94 19.85
CA THR A 48 24.14 14.14 20.85
C THR A 48 25.14 13.18 20.18
N PRO A 49 26.11 12.63 20.94
CA PRO A 49 26.97 11.56 20.41
C PRO A 49 26.21 10.34 19.89
N GLU A 50 25.07 9.98 20.50
CA GLU A 50 24.19 8.91 20.05
C GLU A 50 23.57 9.24 18.68
N MET A 51 23.00 10.44 18.53
CA MET A 51 22.44 10.90 17.24
C MET A 51 23.49 10.95 16.14
N LEU A 52 24.70 11.41 16.48
CA LEU A 52 25.81 11.43 15.54
C LEU A 52 26.18 10.00 15.12
N PHE A 53 26.34 9.09 16.08
CA PHE A 53 26.61 7.67 15.81
C PHE A 53 25.55 7.06 14.87
N ASP A 54 24.27 7.26 15.17
CA ASP A 54 23.17 6.81 14.32
C ASP A 54 23.25 7.36 12.89
N LEU A 55 23.54 8.64 12.71
CA LEU A 55 23.70 9.23 11.38
C LEU A 55 24.90 8.66 10.61
N LEU A 56 26.00 8.31 11.30
CA LEU A 56 27.19 7.76 10.66
C LEU A 56 27.03 6.28 10.27
N HIS A 57 26.32 5.50 11.08
CA HIS A 57 26.24 4.05 10.90
C HIS A 57 24.89 3.57 10.34
N ASN A 58 23.81 4.22 10.75
CA ASN A 58 22.43 3.85 10.39
C ASN A 58 21.83 4.79 9.34
N TYR A 59 22.53 5.89 8.98
CA TYR A 59 22.07 6.95 8.08
C TYR A 59 20.83 7.72 8.56
N GLU A 60 20.31 7.38 9.74
CA GLU A 60 19.07 7.88 10.30
C GLU A 60 19.07 7.69 11.82
N THR A 61 18.51 8.65 12.56
CA THR A 61 18.32 8.55 14.01
C THR A 61 16.98 7.91 14.36
N LYS A 62 16.79 7.52 15.62
CA LYS A 62 15.42 7.30 16.14
C LYS A 62 14.60 8.60 16.11
N ILE A 63 13.28 8.47 16.26
CA ILE A 63 12.38 9.62 16.41
C ILE A 63 12.58 10.26 17.78
N TYR A 64 12.73 11.58 17.81
CA TYR A 64 12.74 12.39 19.02
C TYR A 64 11.55 13.37 18.99
N SER A 65 10.99 13.68 20.17
CA SER A 65 9.76 14.48 20.34
C SER A 65 9.97 15.93 20.78
N ASP A 66 11.23 16.36 20.83
CA ASP A 66 11.66 17.62 21.43
C ASP A 66 12.37 18.55 20.42
N PHE A 67 12.20 18.31 19.11
CA PHE A 67 12.52 19.34 18.12
C PHE A 67 11.55 20.51 18.25
N VAL A 68 12.04 21.72 18.01
CA VAL A 68 11.25 22.95 18.18
C VAL A 68 11.36 23.81 16.94
N ASP A 69 10.22 24.16 16.35
CA ASP A 69 10.17 25.02 15.18
C ASP A 69 10.46 26.50 15.51
N ASP A 70 10.38 27.35 14.50
CA ASP A 70 10.66 28.79 14.65
C ASP A 70 9.61 29.51 15.51
N LYS A 71 8.38 28.96 15.60
CA LYS A 71 7.29 29.47 16.44
C LYS A 71 7.39 29.00 17.89
N GLY A 72 8.26 28.04 18.18
CA GLY A 72 8.39 27.46 19.52
C GLY A 72 7.56 26.19 19.74
N GLU A 73 6.91 25.66 18.70
CA GLU A 73 6.09 24.46 18.77
C GLU A 73 6.97 23.21 18.69
N LYS A 74 6.68 22.21 19.53
CA LYS A 74 7.39 20.93 19.51
C LYS A 74 6.87 20.02 18.41
N PHE A 75 7.76 19.26 17.78
CA PHE A 75 7.39 18.24 16.81
C PHE A 75 8.24 16.96 16.93
N GLU A 76 7.67 15.86 16.43
CA GLU A 76 8.31 14.54 16.43
C GLU A 76 8.94 14.24 15.07
N ALA A 77 10.25 14.01 15.06
CA ALA A 77 10.98 13.63 13.85
C ALA A 77 12.22 12.79 14.15
N ALA A 78 12.67 12.04 13.15
CA ALA A 78 14.05 11.55 13.03
C ALA A 78 14.85 12.47 12.08
N LEU A 79 16.18 12.48 12.24
CA LEU A 79 17.07 13.06 11.23
C LEU A 79 17.56 11.94 10.32
N LYS A 80 17.44 12.14 9.00
CA LYS A 80 17.84 11.17 7.98
C LYS A 80 18.75 11.80 6.94
N ILE A 81 19.78 11.07 6.54
CA ILE A 81 20.64 11.44 5.41
C ILE A 81 19.92 11.08 4.11
N VAL A 82 19.61 12.10 3.30
CA VAL A 82 19.00 11.95 1.98
C VAL A 82 19.83 12.74 0.97
N HIS A 83 20.36 12.07 -0.05
CA HIS A 83 21.23 12.67 -1.08
C HIS A 83 22.39 13.52 -0.55
N GLY A 84 22.97 13.14 0.60
CA GLY A 84 24.07 13.88 1.23
C GLY A 84 23.65 15.06 2.10
N TYR A 85 22.37 15.21 2.41
CA TYR A 85 21.85 16.26 3.28
C TYR A 85 21.02 15.68 4.42
N ILE A 86 21.07 16.34 5.58
CA ILE A 86 20.22 16.01 6.72
C ILE A 86 18.81 16.55 6.46
N ASN A 87 17.83 15.65 6.49
CA ASN A 87 16.40 15.93 6.31
C ASN A 87 15.62 15.43 7.53
N TYR A 88 14.44 15.99 7.75
CA TYR A 88 13.49 15.49 8.74
C TYR A 88 12.62 14.38 8.16
N LYS A 89 12.49 13.29 8.92
CA LYS A 89 11.44 12.29 8.72
C LYS A 89 10.46 12.42 9.88
N PHE A 90 9.32 13.04 9.62
CA PHE A 90 8.35 13.36 10.66
C PHE A 90 7.51 12.14 11.06
N ARG A 91 7.18 12.00 12.35
CA ARG A 91 6.36 10.88 12.82
C ARG A 91 5.00 10.81 12.13
N ASN A 92 4.35 11.95 11.92
CA ASN A 92 3.04 12.04 11.26
C ASN A 92 3.06 11.58 9.79
N GLN A 93 4.22 11.48 9.15
CA GLN A 93 4.35 10.93 7.81
C GLN A 93 4.37 9.40 7.82
N ILE A 94 4.62 8.74 8.94
CA ILE A 94 4.78 7.28 9.00
C ILE A 94 3.42 6.63 9.27
N VAL A 95 3.04 5.65 8.44
CA VAL A 95 1.85 4.83 8.72
C VAL A 95 2.22 3.81 9.79
N ASP A 96 1.67 3.98 10.98
CA ASP A 96 2.01 3.17 12.15
C ASP A 96 1.63 1.70 11.99
N ASN A 97 2.34 0.79 12.65
CA ASN A 97 2.00 -0.64 12.74
C ASN A 97 1.88 -1.37 11.40
N VAL A 98 2.49 -0.86 10.34
CA VAL A 98 2.62 -1.57 9.06
C VAL A 98 4.03 -1.42 8.52
N LYS A 99 4.50 -2.47 7.87
CA LYS A 99 5.76 -2.48 7.13
C LYS A 99 5.47 -2.86 5.69
N CYS A 100 6.36 -2.45 4.79
CA CYS A 100 6.24 -2.76 3.38
C CYS A 100 6.41 -4.27 3.15
N VAL A 101 5.38 -4.94 2.62
CA VAL A 101 5.43 -6.38 2.26
C VAL A 101 6.62 -6.77 1.38
N ASN A 102 7.20 -5.83 0.63
CA ASN A 102 8.34 -6.11 -0.24
C ASN A 102 9.71 -6.07 0.46
N CYS A 103 9.90 -5.20 1.46
CA CYS A 103 11.26 -4.95 2.01
C CYS A 103 11.29 -4.57 3.48
N ASP A 104 10.18 -4.73 4.18
CA ASP A 104 9.97 -4.35 5.59
C ASP A 104 10.25 -2.88 5.94
N GLY A 105 10.47 -2.03 4.93
CA GLY A 105 10.63 -0.59 5.11
C GLY A 105 9.35 0.08 5.59
N GLU A 106 9.50 1.26 6.20
CA GLU A 106 8.36 2.06 6.63
C GLU A 106 7.53 2.59 5.45
N ILE A 107 6.23 2.72 5.67
CA ILE A 107 5.31 3.31 4.71
C ILE A 107 5.11 4.78 5.06
N LEU A 108 5.42 5.66 4.11
CA LEU A 108 5.38 7.10 4.28
C LEU A 108 4.21 7.72 3.50
N ARG A 109 3.49 8.63 4.16
CA ARG A 109 2.49 9.53 3.59
C ARG A 109 3.20 10.61 2.78
N THR A 110 2.74 10.82 1.55
CA THR A 110 3.22 11.85 0.64
C THR A 110 2.05 12.65 0.09
N LYS A 111 2.33 13.72 -0.68
CA LYS A 111 1.27 14.45 -1.38
C LYS A 111 0.59 13.59 -2.45
N GLN A 112 1.28 12.62 -3.04
CA GLN A 112 0.79 11.80 -4.15
C GLN A 112 0.14 10.49 -3.69
N GLY A 113 0.39 10.05 -2.46
CA GLY A 113 -0.10 8.77 -1.95
C GLY A 113 0.77 8.26 -0.80
N TRP A 114 0.99 6.95 -0.75
CA TRP A 114 1.79 6.26 0.25
C TRP A 114 2.90 5.47 -0.44
N GLY A 115 4.14 5.68 -0.01
CA GLY A 115 5.30 5.01 -0.60
C GLY A 115 6.15 4.34 0.47
N CYS A 116 6.79 3.23 0.13
CA CYS A 116 7.85 2.70 0.98
C CYS A 116 8.99 3.73 1.09
N GLU A 117 9.61 3.87 2.25
CA GLU A 117 10.74 4.78 2.45
C GLU A 117 11.94 4.48 1.51
N ASN A 118 12.05 3.24 1.04
CA ASN A 118 13.07 2.80 0.11
C ASN A 118 12.71 3.05 -1.36
N TYR A 119 11.53 3.63 -1.63
CA TYR A 119 11.06 3.97 -2.98
C TYR A 119 11.95 4.99 -3.68
N PHE A 120 12.30 6.08 -2.98
CA PHE A 120 13.09 7.17 -3.56
C PHE A 120 14.54 6.79 -3.88
N ASN A 121 15.08 5.80 -3.15
CA ASN A 121 16.41 5.24 -3.41
C ASN A 121 16.37 4.13 -4.47
N ARG A 122 15.21 3.92 -5.14
CA ARG A 122 14.95 2.87 -6.14
C ARG A 122 15.28 1.46 -5.64
N LYS A 123 15.21 1.24 -4.33
CA LYS A 123 15.42 -0.06 -3.68
C LYS A 123 14.11 -0.82 -3.45
N CYS A 124 12.98 -0.13 -3.58
CA CYS A 124 11.65 -0.72 -3.49
C CYS A 124 10.71 -0.05 -4.51
N GLY A 125 9.83 -0.82 -5.15
CA GLY A 125 8.85 -0.29 -6.11
C GLY A 125 7.51 0.10 -5.50
N MET A 126 7.28 -0.21 -4.21
CA MET A 126 5.98 -0.09 -3.57
C MET A 126 5.52 1.38 -3.48
N PHE A 127 4.43 1.68 -4.17
CA PHE A 127 3.72 2.94 -4.08
C PHE A 127 2.22 2.74 -4.32
N ILE A 128 1.40 3.34 -3.46
CA ILE A 128 -0.06 3.37 -3.56
C ILE A 128 -0.48 4.82 -3.78
N TYR A 129 -1.10 5.12 -4.90
CA TYR A 129 -1.60 6.46 -5.21
C TYR A 129 -2.78 6.86 -4.33
N ARG A 130 -3.02 8.16 -4.18
CA ARG A 130 -4.18 8.69 -3.43
C ARG A 130 -5.53 8.19 -3.94
N SER A 131 -5.63 7.92 -5.23
CA SER A 131 -6.84 7.40 -5.83
C SER A 131 -6.54 6.56 -7.05
N TYR A 132 -7.47 5.64 -7.33
CA TYR A 132 -7.50 4.83 -8.54
C TYR A 132 -8.88 4.97 -9.14
N ASN A 133 -8.97 5.40 -10.41
CA ASN A 133 -10.23 5.49 -11.16
C ASN A 133 -11.39 6.15 -10.38
N GLY A 134 -11.11 7.30 -9.75
CA GLY A 134 -12.09 8.08 -8.98
C GLY A 134 -12.22 7.70 -7.50
N THR A 135 -11.69 6.55 -7.10
CA THR A 135 -11.83 6.02 -5.74
C THR A 135 -10.64 6.38 -4.88
N VAL A 136 -10.88 7.09 -3.77
CA VAL A 136 -9.85 7.54 -2.84
C VAL A 136 -9.43 6.38 -1.92
N MET A 137 -8.13 6.21 -1.74
CA MET A 137 -7.58 5.20 -0.83
C MET A 137 -7.61 5.73 0.62
N THR A 138 -8.30 5.01 1.50
CA THR A 138 -8.26 5.24 2.95
C THR A 138 -7.01 4.58 3.55
N GLU A 139 -6.66 4.94 4.79
CA GLU A 139 -5.55 4.26 5.46
C GLU A 139 -5.81 2.77 5.67
N ASP A 140 -7.05 2.36 5.93
CA ASP A 140 -7.37 0.93 6.07
C ASP A 140 -7.15 0.16 4.77
N ILE A 141 -7.51 0.75 3.63
CA ILE A 141 -7.22 0.18 2.31
C ILE A 141 -5.70 0.09 2.09
N VAL A 142 -4.97 1.16 2.41
CA VAL A 142 -3.50 1.18 2.30
C VAL A 142 -2.89 0.08 3.17
N ARG A 143 -3.37 -0.11 4.41
CA ARG A 143 -2.90 -1.14 5.34
C ARG A 143 -3.10 -2.54 4.78
N LEU A 144 -4.25 -2.82 4.17
CA LEU A 144 -4.49 -4.11 3.48
C LEU A 144 -3.46 -4.33 2.37
N LEU A 145 -3.31 -3.33 1.49
CA LEU A 145 -2.44 -3.44 0.32
C LEU A 145 -0.96 -3.60 0.70
N VAL A 146 -0.45 -2.80 1.64
CA VAL A 146 0.97 -2.87 2.03
C VAL A 146 1.32 -4.11 2.84
N THR A 147 0.32 -4.84 3.34
CA THR A 147 0.50 -6.13 4.04
C THR A 147 0.26 -7.33 3.11
N GLY A 148 0.13 -7.10 1.81
CA GLY A 148 -0.05 -8.17 0.80
C GLY A 148 -1.47 -8.70 0.68
N ASN A 149 -2.45 -8.06 1.33
CA ASN A 149 -3.84 -8.46 1.26
C ASN A 149 -4.58 -7.79 0.11
N TYR A 150 -5.64 -8.44 -0.34
CA TYR A 150 -6.62 -7.87 -1.25
C TYR A 150 -7.55 -6.92 -0.48
N THR A 151 -8.03 -5.87 -1.15
CA THR A 151 -9.15 -5.09 -0.64
C THR A 151 -10.46 -5.87 -0.79
N PRO A 152 -11.52 -5.48 -0.06
CA PRO A 152 -12.89 -5.78 -0.48
C PRO A 152 -13.16 -5.25 -1.90
N PHE A 153 -14.28 -5.66 -2.49
CA PHE A 153 -14.74 -5.04 -3.73
C PHE A 153 -15.04 -3.55 -3.50
N LEU A 154 -14.34 -2.72 -4.25
CA LEU A 154 -14.54 -1.27 -4.27
C LEU A 154 -15.21 -0.89 -5.60
N ASN A 155 -15.96 0.21 -5.59
CA ASN A 155 -16.52 0.80 -6.79
C ASN A 155 -15.49 1.70 -7.46
N PHE A 156 -15.45 1.71 -8.79
CA PHE A 156 -14.55 2.52 -9.61
C PHE A 156 -15.27 3.04 -10.85
N THR A 157 -14.75 4.10 -11.45
CA THR A 157 -15.28 4.66 -12.71
C THR A 157 -14.18 4.67 -13.76
N SER A 158 -14.42 4.01 -14.89
CA SER A 158 -13.46 3.96 -16.01
C SER A 158 -13.26 5.34 -16.66
N LYS A 159 -12.24 5.47 -17.51
CA LYS A 159 -12.03 6.70 -18.29
C LYS A 159 -13.21 7.06 -19.19
N GLN A 160 -14.02 6.06 -19.59
CA GLN A 160 -15.23 6.23 -20.38
C GLN A 160 -16.48 6.52 -19.52
N GLY A 161 -16.35 6.65 -18.20
CA GLY A 161 -17.47 6.90 -17.30
C GLY A 161 -18.26 5.65 -16.90
N ILE A 162 -17.74 4.45 -17.20
CA ILE A 162 -18.43 3.19 -16.86
C ILE A 162 -18.06 2.78 -15.43
N ASN A 163 -19.06 2.55 -14.61
CA ASN A 163 -18.86 2.05 -13.25
C ASN A 163 -18.58 0.54 -13.25
N PHE A 164 -17.59 0.14 -12.46
CA PHE A 164 -17.25 -1.26 -12.24
C PHE A 164 -16.82 -1.50 -10.80
N GLN A 165 -16.85 -2.76 -10.38
CA GLN A 165 -16.34 -3.18 -9.08
C GLN A 165 -15.16 -4.12 -9.27
N ALA A 166 -14.17 -4.01 -8.39
CA ALA A 166 -12.97 -4.84 -8.39
C ALA A 166 -12.33 -4.82 -6.99
N LYS A 167 -11.51 -5.82 -6.70
CA LYS A 167 -10.54 -5.76 -5.59
C LYS A 167 -9.28 -5.09 -6.08
N LEU A 168 -8.49 -4.55 -5.16
CA LEU A 168 -7.13 -4.11 -5.41
C LEU A 168 -6.17 -5.03 -4.65
N PHE A 169 -5.01 -5.27 -5.24
CA PHE A 169 -3.89 -5.95 -4.60
C PHE A 169 -2.58 -5.33 -5.09
N VAL A 170 -1.49 -5.53 -4.35
CA VAL A 170 -0.15 -5.19 -4.85
C VAL A 170 0.41 -6.42 -5.54
N ASN A 171 0.83 -6.26 -6.79
CA ASN A 171 1.47 -7.33 -7.54
C ASN A 171 2.92 -7.56 -7.08
N ASP A 172 3.26 -8.79 -6.71
CA ASP A 172 4.58 -9.12 -6.13
C ASP A 172 5.77 -8.94 -7.08
N SER A 173 5.54 -8.97 -8.40
CA SER A 173 6.61 -8.80 -9.39
C SER A 173 6.88 -7.34 -9.74
N THR A 174 5.83 -6.52 -9.75
CA THR A 174 5.90 -5.11 -10.19
C THR A 174 5.82 -4.12 -9.05
N PHE A 175 5.37 -4.56 -7.87
CA PHE A 175 5.07 -3.75 -6.68
C PHE A 175 4.07 -2.62 -6.93
N GLN A 176 3.28 -2.73 -8.00
CA GLN A 176 2.22 -1.79 -8.34
C GLN A 176 0.86 -2.35 -7.94
N VAL A 177 -0.05 -1.44 -7.59
CA VAL A 177 -1.45 -1.78 -7.36
C VAL A 177 -2.11 -2.21 -8.67
N GLN A 178 -2.78 -3.35 -8.66
CA GLN A 178 -3.52 -3.90 -9.79
C GLN A 178 -4.96 -4.20 -9.39
N PHE A 179 -5.83 -4.24 -10.40
CA PHE A 179 -7.23 -4.63 -10.24
C PHE A 179 -7.37 -6.13 -10.37
N ASP A 180 -8.12 -6.73 -9.45
CA ASP A 180 -8.62 -8.09 -9.58
C ASP A 180 -10.14 -8.07 -9.69
N TYR A 181 -10.62 -8.63 -10.81
CA TYR A 181 -12.04 -8.72 -11.14
C TYR A 181 -12.63 -10.10 -10.80
N SER A 182 -11.80 -11.02 -10.32
CA SER A 182 -12.19 -12.39 -10.00
C SER A 182 -13.13 -12.44 -8.81
N LEU A 183 -14.22 -13.18 -8.97
CA LEU A 183 -15.15 -13.51 -7.88
C LEU A 183 -14.79 -14.85 -7.21
N GLY A 184 -13.85 -15.60 -7.79
CA GLY A 184 -13.45 -16.92 -7.32
C GLY A 184 -13.48 -17.96 -8.43
N ASP A 185 -13.25 -19.20 -8.04
CA ASP A 185 -13.13 -20.33 -8.95
C ASP A 185 -14.49 -20.93 -9.28
N CYS A 186 -14.66 -21.32 -10.53
CA CYS A 186 -15.86 -21.96 -11.03
C CYS A 186 -15.97 -23.37 -10.43
N PRO A 187 -17.09 -23.70 -9.77
CA PRO A 187 -17.24 -25.01 -9.14
C PRO A 187 -17.40 -26.15 -10.15
N LYS A 188 -17.67 -25.86 -11.44
CA LYS A 188 -17.75 -26.87 -12.51
C LYS A 188 -16.40 -27.27 -13.10
N CYS A 189 -15.47 -26.33 -13.22
CA CYS A 189 -14.25 -26.54 -14.03
C CYS A 189 -13.00 -25.81 -13.51
N SER A 190 -13.09 -25.18 -12.34
CA SER A 190 -12.02 -24.40 -11.71
C SER A 190 -11.51 -23.20 -12.51
N GLY A 191 -12.19 -22.81 -13.60
CA GLY A 191 -11.90 -21.55 -14.29
C GLY A 191 -12.38 -20.34 -13.50
N THR A 192 -11.85 -19.14 -13.76
CA THR A 192 -12.26 -17.93 -13.03
C THR A 192 -13.69 -17.51 -13.33
N VAL A 193 -14.43 -17.04 -12.33
CA VAL A 193 -15.76 -16.42 -12.50
C VAL A 193 -15.65 -14.90 -12.44
N LEU A 194 -16.27 -14.23 -13.42
CA LEU A 194 -16.29 -12.78 -13.57
C LEU A 194 -17.72 -12.24 -13.69
N LYS A 195 -17.91 -10.97 -13.34
CA LYS A 195 -19.17 -10.25 -13.56
C LYS A 195 -19.27 -9.78 -15.02
N MET A 196 -20.32 -10.22 -15.71
CA MET A 196 -20.71 -9.75 -17.05
C MET A 196 -21.85 -8.71 -16.92
N GLU A 197 -22.44 -8.30 -18.04
CA GLU A 197 -23.54 -7.32 -18.04
C GLU A 197 -24.79 -7.84 -17.31
N LYS A 198 -25.20 -9.08 -17.58
CA LYS A 198 -26.48 -9.66 -17.11
C LYS A 198 -26.33 -10.84 -16.14
N PHE A 199 -25.11 -11.31 -15.93
CA PHE A 199 -24.83 -12.51 -15.14
C PHE A 199 -23.39 -12.55 -14.66
N PHE A 200 -23.08 -13.46 -13.75
CA PHE A 200 -21.74 -13.88 -13.38
C PHE A 200 -21.42 -15.20 -14.08
N GLY A 201 -20.29 -15.30 -14.75
CA GLY A 201 -20.01 -16.44 -15.63
C GLY A 201 -18.55 -16.88 -15.60
N CYS A 202 -18.34 -18.16 -15.89
CA CYS A 202 -17.00 -18.74 -16.01
C CYS A 202 -16.29 -18.23 -17.28
N THR A 203 -15.01 -17.86 -17.18
CA THR A 203 -14.19 -17.41 -18.30
C THR A 203 -13.91 -18.49 -19.35
N ASN A 204 -14.07 -19.77 -18.99
CA ASN A 204 -13.85 -20.90 -19.89
C ASN A 204 -15.02 -21.19 -20.85
N TYR A 205 -16.03 -20.34 -20.92
CA TYR A 205 -17.20 -20.53 -21.79
C TYR A 205 -16.89 -20.55 -23.30
N LEU A 206 -15.85 -19.83 -23.74
CA LEU A 206 -15.35 -19.85 -25.13
C LEU A 206 -14.10 -20.72 -25.33
N SER A 207 -13.60 -21.33 -24.26
CA SER A 207 -12.46 -22.25 -24.34
C SER A 207 -12.90 -23.63 -24.83
N ASP A 208 -11.93 -24.54 -25.00
CA ASP A 208 -12.22 -25.95 -25.34
C ASP A 208 -13.09 -26.66 -24.29
N ILE A 209 -13.07 -26.19 -23.03
CA ILE A 209 -13.90 -26.72 -21.94
C ILE A 209 -15.39 -26.41 -22.16
N LYS A 210 -15.71 -25.30 -22.86
CA LYS A 210 -17.09 -24.84 -23.13
C LYS A 210 -17.97 -24.80 -21.88
N CYS A 211 -17.42 -24.29 -20.78
CA CYS A 211 -18.11 -24.27 -19.49
C CYS A 211 -19.37 -23.37 -19.54
N ASP A 212 -20.50 -23.90 -19.12
CA ASP A 212 -21.82 -23.24 -19.13
C ASP A 212 -22.23 -22.68 -17.74
N PHE A 213 -21.29 -22.60 -16.80
CA PHE A 213 -21.59 -22.11 -15.46
C PHE A 213 -21.95 -20.62 -15.47
N ILE A 214 -23.15 -20.31 -14.97
CA ILE A 214 -23.74 -18.97 -14.93
C ILE A 214 -24.57 -18.81 -13.66
N ILE A 215 -24.42 -17.68 -12.99
CA ILE A 215 -25.33 -17.17 -11.96
C ILE A 215 -25.96 -15.88 -12.49
N TRP A 216 -27.29 -15.81 -12.56
CA TRP A 216 -27.99 -14.60 -12.98
C TRP A 216 -27.79 -13.46 -11.98
N LEU A 217 -27.72 -12.21 -12.48
CA LEU A 217 -27.50 -11.03 -11.64
C LEU A 217 -28.64 -10.81 -10.63
N SER A 218 -29.85 -11.22 -11.00
CA SER A 218 -31.04 -11.11 -10.17
C SER A 218 -31.80 -12.43 -10.08
N ILE A 219 -32.36 -12.69 -8.90
CA ILE A 219 -33.25 -13.82 -8.62
C ILE A 219 -34.38 -13.32 -7.72
N PHE A 220 -35.64 -13.54 -8.11
CA PHE A 220 -36.81 -13.08 -7.32
C PHE A 220 -36.69 -11.60 -6.88
N ASP A 221 -36.42 -10.70 -7.83
CA ASP A 221 -36.15 -9.25 -7.64
C ASP A 221 -35.00 -8.89 -6.67
N TYR A 222 -34.27 -9.86 -6.15
CA TYR A 222 -33.04 -9.63 -5.39
C TYR A 222 -31.86 -9.54 -6.35
N ASN A 223 -31.06 -8.47 -6.27
CA ASN A 223 -29.80 -8.34 -7.00
C ASN A 223 -28.66 -8.91 -6.14
N LEU A 224 -27.95 -9.91 -6.67
CA LEU A 224 -26.85 -10.53 -5.96
C LEU A 224 -25.66 -9.56 -5.85
N SER A 225 -25.11 -9.44 -4.64
CA SER A 225 -23.83 -8.77 -4.44
C SER A 225 -22.66 -9.67 -4.82
N PHE A 226 -21.48 -9.08 -4.97
CA PHE A 226 -20.27 -9.86 -5.27
C PHE A 226 -19.92 -10.82 -4.12
N ILE A 227 -20.21 -10.41 -2.87
CA ILE A 227 -20.03 -11.26 -1.68
C ILE A 227 -20.97 -12.48 -1.73
N ASP A 228 -22.22 -12.29 -2.16
CA ASP A 228 -23.15 -13.43 -2.31
C ASP A 228 -22.59 -14.43 -3.32
N VAL A 229 -22.05 -13.96 -4.45
CA VAL A 229 -21.43 -14.82 -5.46
C VAL A 229 -20.19 -15.53 -4.90
N GLU A 230 -19.31 -14.83 -4.17
CA GLU A 230 -18.14 -15.45 -3.52
C GLU A 230 -18.52 -16.57 -2.54
N VAL A 231 -19.62 -16.40 -1.79
CA VAL A 231 -20.16 -17.44 -0.91
C VAL A 231 -20.65 -18.64 -1.73
N LEU A 232 -21.43 -18.39 -2.78
CA LEU A 232 -21.95 -19.45 -3.66
C LEU A 232 -20.83 -20.25 -4.35
N LEU A 233 -19.76 -19.58 -4.79
CA LEU A 233 -18.62 -20.24 -5.45
C LEU A 233 -17.82 -21.14 -4.50
N ARG A 234 -17.84 -20.87 -3.19
CA ARG A 234 -17.26 -21.74 -2.17
C ARG A 234 -18.14 -22.95 -1.83
N GLY A 235 -19.36 -23.01 -2.37
CA GLY A 235 -20.34 -24.04 -2.06
C GLY A 235 -21.15 -23.78 -0.79
N ASP A 236 -21.02 -22.58 -0.21
CA ASP A 236 -21.71 -22.18 1.01
C ASP A 236 -23.09 -21.58 0.71
N GLN A 237 -23.90 -21.40 1.77
CA GLN A 237 -25.15 -20.65 1.70
C GLN A 237 -24.95 -19.21 2.17
N THR A 238 -25.65 -18.26 1.53
CA THR A 238 -25.64 -16.86 1.98
C THR A 238 -26.33 -16.69 3.34
N ASP A 239 -26.16 -15.50 3.93
CA ASP A 239 -27.09 -15.01 4.94
C ASP A 239 -28.52 -14.89 4.39
N VAL A 240 -29.49 -14.82 5.30
CA VAL A 240 -30.91 -14.64 4.93
C VAL A 240 -31.06 -13.33 4.18
N LYS A 241 -31.70 -13.40 3.02
CA LYS A 241 -32.05 -12.25 2.17
C LYS A 241 -33.56 -12.18 2.01
N SER A 242 -34.04 -11.00 1.64
CA SER A 242 -35.43 -10.76 1.28
C SER A 242 -35.60 -10.84 -0.23
N PHE A 243 -36.61 -11.59 -0.67
CA PHE A 243 -36.96 -11.82 -2.07
C PHE A 243 -38.40 -11.43 -2.32
N ARG A 244 -38.70 -11.13 -3.59
CA ARG A 244 -40.07 -10.88 -4.05
C ARG A 244 -40.36 -11.69 -5.31
N TRP A 245 -41.49 -12.38 -5.31
CA TRP A 245 -42.01 -13.03 -6.51
C TRP A 245 -43.46 -12.64 -6.71
N LYS A 246 -43.71 -11.91 -7.80
CA LYS A 246 -45.00 -11.25 -8.04
C LYS A 246 -45.30 -10.29 -6.87
N ASP A 247 -46.38 -10.53 -6.14
CA ASP A 247 -46.82 -9.69 -5.02
C ASP A 247 -46.60 -10.35 -3.65
N LYS A 248 -45.69 -11.32 -3.57
CA LYS A 248 -45.34 -12.00 -2.33
C LYS A 248 -43.87 -11.82 -2.01
N ASP A 249 -43.62 -11.32 -0.81
CA ASP A 249 -42.30 -11.24 -0.22
C ASP A 249 -42.04 -12.51 0.61
N PHE A 250 -40.80 -12.99 0.58
CA PHE A 250 -40.35 -14.12 1.38
C PHE A 250 -38.86 -13.99 1.69
N GLU A 251 -38.42 -14.71 2.71
CA GLU A 251 -37.02 -14.76 3.11
C GLU A 251 -36.43 -16.13 2.80
N GLY A 252 -35.14 -16.17 2.53
CA GLY A 252 -34.41 -17.41 2.31
C GLY A 252 -32.92 -17.19 2.15
N ARG A 253 -32.19 -18.27 1.90
CA ARG A 253 -30.75 -18.25 1.63
C ARG A 253 -30.48 -18.70 0.21
N LEU A 254 -29.51 -18.08 -0.44
CA LEU A 254 -29.05 -18.53 -1.76
C LEU A 254 -28.05 -19.66 -1.58
N SER A 255 -28.16 -20.68 -2.43
CA SER A 255 -27.19 -21.77 -2.57
C SER A 255 -27.16 -22.28 -4.01
N LEU A 256 -26.12 -23.02 -4.37
CA LEU A 256 -26.07 -23.76 -5.63
C LEU A 256 -26.67 -25.17 -5.43
N ASP A 257 -27.48 -25.62 -6.39
CA ASP A 257 -27.94 -27.00 -6.45
C ASP A 257 -26.90 -27.95 -7.08
N GLU A 258 -27.25 -29.23 -7.19
CA GLU A 258 -26.40 -30.28 -7.79
C GLU A 258 -26.06 -30.04 -9.27
N ASN A 259 -26.82 -29.20 -9.96
CA ASN A 259 -26.58 -28.78 -11.34
C ASN A 259 -25.89 -27.40 -11.42
N PHE A 260 -25.43 -26.88 -10.28
CA PHE A 260 -24.81 -25.58 -10.11
C PHE A 260 -25.72 -24.41 -10.54
N LYS A 261 -27.03 -24.55 -10.34
CA LYS A 261 -28.00 -23.48 -10.51
C LYS A 261 -28.32 -22.85 -9.16
N CYS A 262 -28.47 -21.53 -9.16
CA CYS A 262 -28.82 -20.80 -7.95
C CYS A 262 -30.26 -21.10 -7.54
N LYS A 263 -30.47 -21.47 -6.28
CA LYS A 263 -31.78 -21.72 -5.66
C LYS A 263 -31.91 -20.93 -4.36
N VAL A 264 -33.15 -20.64 -3.98
CA VAL A 264 -33.48 -20.12 -2.65
C VAL A 264 -34.01 -21.27 -1.79
N SER A 265 -33.46 -21.41 -0.59
CA SER A 265 -33.87 -22.40 0.43
C SER A 265 -34.22 -21.75 1.75
#